data_AF-A0A3M2ABA4-F1
#
_entry.id   AF-A0A3M2ABA4-F1
#
_cell.length_a   1.000
_cell.length_b   1.000
_cell.length_c   1.000
_cell.angle_alpha   90.00
_cell.angle_beta   90.00
_cell.angle_gamma   90.00
#
_symmetry.space_group_name_H-M   'P 1'
#
loop_
_entity.id
_entity.type
_entity.pdbx_description
1 polymer ?
#
loop_
_entity_poly.entity_id
_entity_poly.type
_entity_poly.pdbx_seq_one_letter_code
_entity_poly.pdbx_strand_id
1 'polypeptide(L)'
;MTRRRLTIVSSLALLAGCPNDLEPIGGDTGGAEIPAPVQDVFDRRCAFAGCHGMGTAQGGLSLDAAASGSIVGGPSSAGIPMVTIGDICDSYLAIKLLPPENNRCGVQPSGDPMPPGPRDDPALQVDLALVLGWIAGADLGAGGGTTSDTAGSSGGTTGGSDTGTGGSDTGTGTTGP
;
A
#
# COMPACT_ATOMS: atom_id res chain seq x y z
N MET A 1 24.43 40.52 -47.24
CA MET A 1 24.68 40.46 -45.78
C MET A 1 23.43 40.95 -45.06
N THR A 2 22.63 40.05 -44.49
CA THR A 2 21.45 40.41 -43.67
C THR A 2 21.35 39.36 -42.56
N ARG A 3 21.67 39.79 -41.32
CA ARG A 3 21.71 38.94 -40.13
C ARG A 3 20.30 38.82 -39.55
N ARG A 4 19.68 37.63 -39.63
CA ARG A 4 18.49 37.30 -38.84
C ARG A 4 18.94 36.81 -37.46
N ARG A 5 18.61 37.58 -36.42
CA ARG A 5 18.78 37.19 -35.01
C ARG A 5 17.62 36.26 -34.64
N LEU A 6 17.92 35.00 -34.34
CA LEU A 6 16.96 34.03 -33.83
C LEU A 6 17.01 34.08 -32.30
N THR A 7 15.99 34.64 -31.68
CA THR A 7 15.85 34.67 -30.22
C THR A 7 15.21 33.36 -29.78
N ILE A 8 16.01 32.44 -29.22
CA ILE A 8 15.51 31.20 -28.60
C ILE A 8 15.03 31.58 -27.19
N VAL A 9 13.71 31.59 -27.00
CA VAL A 9 13.08 31.71 -25.68
C VAL A 9 13.29 30.38 -24.96
N SER A 10 14.21 30.39 -24.00
CA SER A 10 14.49 29.28 -23.09
C SER A 10 13.36 29.20 -22.06
N SER A 11 12.42 28.29 -22.26
CA SER A 11 11.39 27.97 -21.28
C SER A 11 11.95 26.98 -20.25
N LEU A 12 12.48 27.54 -19.17
CA LEU A 12 12.87 26.80 -17.96
C LEU A 12 11.58 26.40 -17.22
N ALA A 13 11.06 25.21 -17.49
CA ALA A 13 9.95 24.65 -16.72
C ALA A 13 10.47 24.09 -15.39
N LEU A 14 10.25 24.81 -14.30
CA LEU A 14 10.41 24.30 -12.94
C LEU A 14 9.39 23.17 -12.70
N LEU A 15 9.86 21.92 -12.68
CA LEU A 15 9.13 20.83 -12.01
C LEU A 15 9.36 20.99 -10.50
N ALA A 16 8.48 21.76 -9.87
CA ALA A 16 8.36 21.81 -8.42
C ALA A 16 7.76 20.48 -7.92
N GLY A 17 8.27 20.03 -6.78
CA GLY A 17 8.15 18.69 -6.22
C GLY A 17 6.74 18.11 -6.11
N CYS A 18 6.68 16.78 -6.24
CA CYS A 18 5.65 15.98 -5.59
C CYS A 18 5.92 16.05 -4.08
N PRO A 19 5.04 16.64 -3.25
CA PRO A 19 5.18 16.55 -1.80
C PRO A 19 4.98 15.08 -1.40
N ASN A 20 6.05 14.45 -0.91
CA ASN A 20 6.01 13.12 -0.27
C ASN A 20 5.56 13.25 1.19
N ASP A 21 4.47 13.98 1.46
CA ASP A 21 3.79 13.99 2.75
C ASP A 21 2.62 13.01 2.68
N LEU A 22 2.94 11.73 2.61
CA LEU A 22 2.01 10.69 3.04
C LEU A 22 2.13 10.63 4.56
N GLU A 23 1.43 11.55 5.24
CA GLU A 23 1.23 11.45 6.68
C GLU A 23 0.55 10.09 6.97
N PRO A 24 1.10 9.27 7.88
CA PRO A 24 0.43 8.05 8.28
C PRO A 24 -0.90 8.43 8.93
N ILE A 25 -2.02 7.92 8.39
CA ILE A 25 -3.33 8.06 9.03
C ILE A 25 -3.24 7.31 10.36
N GLY A 26 -3.07 8.08 11.44
CA GLY A 26 -3.08 7.58 12.81
C GLY A 26 -4.48 7.07 13.18
N GLY A 27 -4.71 5.79 12.93
CA GLY A 27 -5.77 5.00 13.55
C GLY A 27 -5.14 4.00 14.51
N ASP A 28 -5.71 3.88 15.70
CA ASP A 28 -5.35 2.94 16.77
C ASP A 28 -4.59 1.70 16.30
N THR A 29 -3.33 1.55 16.74
CA THR A 29 -2.50 0.36 16.55
C THR A 29 -2.96 -0.80 17.44
N GLY A 30 -4.26 -1.05 17.49
CA GLY A 30 -4.84 -2.31 17.94
C GLY A 30 -4.79 -3.28 16.77
N GLY A 31 -3.67 -4.00 16.64
CA GLY A 31 -3.44 -5.10 15.69
C GLY A 31 -4.12 -4.92 14.34
N ALA A 32 -3.48 -4.21 13.40
CA ALA A 32 -4.04 -4.06 12.06
C ALA A 32 -4.31 -5.46 11.50
N GLU A 33 -5.59 -5.75 11.28
CA GLU A 33 -6.04 -7.04 10.78
C GLU A 33 -5.37 -7.32 9.43
N ILE A 34 -4.92 -8.54 9.22
CA ILE A 34 -4.35 -8.96 7.94
C ILE A 34 -5.50 -9.01 6.93
N PRO A 35 -5.47 -8.21 5.84
CA PRO A 35 -6.53 -8.27 4.84
C PRO A 35 -6.64 -9.67 4.25
N ALA A 36 -7.87 -10.13 3.98
CA ALA A 36 -8.10 -11.46 3.41
C ALA A 36 -7.25 -11.74 2.15
N PRO A 37 -7.07 -10.80 1.19
CA PRO A 37 -6.18 -11.02 0.05
C PRO A 37 -4.71 -11.26 0.43
N VAL A 38 -4.22 -10.64 1.51
CA VAL A 38 -2.86 -10.84 2.02
C VAL A 38 -2.75 -12.19 2.72
N GLN A 39 -3.74 -12.56 3.53
CA GLN A 39 -3.77 -13.87 4.18
C GLN A 39 -3.80 -15.00 3.15
N ASP A 40 -4.56 -14.84 2.06
CA ASP A 40 -4.60 -15.76 0.93
C ASP A 40 -3.23 -15.97 0.28
N VAL A 41 -2.40 -14.90 0.20
CA VAL A 41 -1.02 -15.00 -0.27
C VAL A 41 -0.15 -15.74 0.75
N PHE A 42 -0.26 -15.42 2.04
CA PHE A 42 0.45 -16.13 3.08
C PHE A 42 0.16 -17.63 3.03
N ASP A 43 -1.11 -18.03 2.97
CA ASP A 43 -1.51 -19.44 2.95
C ASP A 43 -0.93 -20.19 1.73
N ARG A 44 -0.93 -19.58 0.55
CA ARG A 44 -0.41 -20.22 -0.68
C ARG A 44 1.12 -20.23 -0.78
N ARG A 45 1.80 -19.19 -0.29
CA ARG A 45 3.22 -18.93 -0.61
C ARG A 45 4.16 -18.99 0.60
N CYS A 46 3.64 -18.96 1.82
CA CYS A 46 4.46 -18.81 3.02
C CYS A 46 4.08 -19.77 4.16
N ALA A 47 2.79 -19.89 4.47
CA ALA A 47 2.23 -20.65 5.58
C ALA A 47 1.97 -22.12 5.21
N PHE A 48 2.99 -22.79 4.70
CA PHE A 48 2.93 -24.22 4.40
C PHE A 48 3.91 -25.02 5.26
N ALA A 49 3.71 -26.34 5.30
CA ALA A 49 4.56 -27.25 6.05
C ALA A 49 6.01 -27.14 5.59
N GLY A 50 6.93 -26.88 6.53
CA GLY A 50 8.36 -26.68 6.23
C GLY A 50 8.81 -25.21 6.18
N CYS A 51 7.90 -24.23 6.17
CA CYS A 51 8.27 -22.79 6.20
C CYS A 51 7.58 -22.05 7.36
N HIS A 52 6.40 -21.47 7.17
CA HIS A 52 5.74 -20.64 8.20
C HIS A 52 4.32 -21.10 8.55
N GLY A 53 4.01 -22.39 8.40
CA GLY A 53 2.70 -22.97 8.72
C GLY A 53 2.57 -23.45 10.18
N MET A 54 1.37 -23.87 10.61
CA MET A 54 1.09 -24.29 11.99
C MET A 54 2.00 -25.44 12.48
N GLY A 55 2.42 -26.32 11.58
CA GLY A 55 3.33 -27.44 11.89
C GLY A 55 4.82 -27.07 11.81
N THR A 56 5.16 -25.88 11.31
CA THR A 56 6.55 -25.42 11.17
C THR A 56 6.59 -23.89 11.19
N ALA A 57 6.93 -23.33 12.34
CA ALA A 57 7.16 -21.89 12.49
C ALA A 57 8.66 -21.59 12.29
N GLN A 58 9.13 -21.57 11.04
CA GLN A 58 10.54 -21.26 10.76
C GLN A 58 10.88 -19.86 11.30
N GLY A 59 11.99 -19.77 12.04
CA GLY A 59 12.36 -18.54 12.73
C GLY A 59 11.40 -18.14 13.86
N GLY A 60 10.57 -19.07 14.35
CA GLY A 60 9.56 -18.79 15.38
C GLY A 60 8.32 -18.04 14.88
N LEU A 61 8.15 -17.93 13.55
CA LEU A 61 7.06 -17.21 12.91
C LEU A 61 6.07 -18.17 12.24
N SER A 62 4.79 -18.08 12.60
CA SER A 62 3.67 -18.67 11.87
C SER A 62 2.88 -17.55 11.18
N LEU A 63 2.54 -17.79 9.91
CA LEU A 63 1.77 -16.88 9.06
C LEU A 63 0.38 -17.42 8.74
N ASP A 64 -0.03 -18.51 9.40
CA ASP A 64 -1.41 -18.99 9.33
C ASP A 64 -2.37 -17.96 9.93
N ALA A 65 -3.61 -17.94 9.45
CA ALA A 65 -4.63 -16.96 9.86
C ALA A 65 -4.83 -16.84 11.38
N ALA A 66 -4.61 -17.92 12.14
CA ALA A 66 -4.75 -17.91 13.60
C ALA A 66 -3.60 -17.16 14.32
N ALA A 67 -2.48 -16.91 13.66
CA ALA A 67 -1.26 -16.33 14.25
C ALA A 67 -0.79 -15.06 13.55
N SER A 68 -1.10 -14.89 12.26
CA SER A 68 -0.57 -13.84 11.40
C SER A 68 -0.89 -12.42 11.87
N GLY A 69 -2.01 -12.20 12.56
CA GLY A 69 -2.36 -10.87 13.11
C GLY A 69 -1.32 -10.30 14.08
N SER A 70 -0.50 -11.14 14.71
CA SER A 70 0.54 -10.71 15.65
C SER A 70 1.78 -10.08 15.00
N ILE A 71 1.91 -10.15 13.66
CA ILE A 71 3.10 -9.66 12.96
C ILE A 71 3.13 -8.14 12.81
N VAL A 72 1.96 -7.47 12.86
CA VAL A 72 1.90 -6.02 12.77
C VAL A 72 2.38 -5.41 14.09
N GLY A 73 3.48 -4.65 14.03
CA GLY A 73 4.18 -4.13 15.20
C GLY A 73 4.90 -5.20 16.04
N GLY A 74 4.81 -6.47 15.66
CA GLY A 74 5.47 -7.58 16.35
C GLY A 74 7.00 -7.55 16.16
N PRO A 75 7.78 -8.19 17.05
CA PRO A 75 9.24 -8.21 16.93
C PRO A 75 9.70 -9.09 15.76
N SER A 76 10.84 -8.75 15.16
CA SER A 76 11.58 -9.63 14.25
C SER A 76 12.96 -10.01 14.81
N SER A 77 13.62 -10.98 14.17
CA SER A 77 15.00 -11.35 14.51
C SER A 77 16.04 -10.29 14.09
N ALA A 78 15.65 -9.30 13.28
CA ALA A 78 16.54 -8.24 12.80
C ALA A 78 16.57 -6.99 13.70
N GLY A 79 15.84 -6.99 14.82
CA GLY A 79 15.79 -5.85 15.74
C GLY A 79 14.93 -4.67 15.26
N ILE A 80 14.22 -4.83 14.15
CA ILE A 80 13.15 -3.94 13.65
C ILE A 80 11.80 -4.68 13.71
N PRO A 81 10.66 -3.99 13.62
CA PRO A 81 9.35 -4.65 13.55
C PRO A 81 9.23 -5.65 12.41
N MET A 82 8.38 -6.67 12.59
CA MET A 82 8.07 -7.64 11.55
C MET A 82 7.31 -6.97 10.41
N VAL A 83 6.27 -6.20 10.74
CA VAL A 83 5.54 -5.32 9.82
C VAL A 83 5.26 -3.98 10.51
N THR A 84 5.67 -2.89 9.87
CA THR A 84 5.26 -1.51 10.15
C THR A 84 4.43 -1.01 8.97
N ILE A 85 3.11 -0.85 9.16
CA ILE A 85 2.23 -0.36 8.10
C ILE A 85 2.59 1.09 7.74
N GLY A 86 2.72 1.35 6.44
CA GLY A 86 3.16 2.64 5.90
C GLY A 86 4.68 2.76 5.76
N ASP A 87 5.48 1.81 6.28
CA ASP A 87 6.93 1.87 6.23
C ASP A 87 7.55 0.54 5.74
N ILE A 88 7.94 0.52 4.47
CA ILE A 88 8.62 -0.62 3.84
C ILE A 88 10.00 -0.86 4.44
N CYS A 89 10.71 0.19 4.86
CA CYS A 89 12.09 0.07 5.31
C CYS A 89 12.23 -0.25 6.79
N ASP A 90 11.19 0.02 7.58
CA ASP A 90 11.08 -0.43 8.97
C ASP A 90 10.37 -1.80 9.10
N SER A 91 10.00 -2.43 7.98
CA SER A 91 9.33 -3.73 7.95
C SER A 91 10.28 -4.86 7.57
N TYR A 92 10.62 -5.74 8.53
CA TYR A 92 11.47 -6.89 8.24
C TYR A 92 10.89 -7.82 7.17
N LEU A 93 9.57 -8.03 7.16
CA LEU A 93 8.91 -8.82 6.14
C LEU A 93 9.17 -8.23 4.74
N ALA A 94 8.99 -6.92 4.55
CA ALA A 94 9.23 -6.28 3.26
C ALA A 94 10.69 -6.42 2.81
N ILE A 95 11.65 -6.28 3.72
CA ILE A 95 13.08 -6.50 3.44
C ILE A 95 13.34 -7.94 2.96
N LYS A 96 12.64 -8.94 3.49
CA LYS A 96 12.74 -10.35 3.05
C LYS A 96 12.07 -10.60 1.69
N LEU A 97 11.02 -9.84 1.35
CA LEU A 97 10.30 -9.96 0.09
C LEU A 97 10.96 -9.19 -1.07
N LEU A 98 11.67 -8.10 -0.79
CA LEU A 98 12.34 -7.32 -1.84
C LEU A 98 13.52 -8.10 -2.46
N PRO A 99 13.75 -7.98 -3.78
CA PRO A 99 15.01 -8.38 -4.38
C PRO A 99 16.17 -7.58 -3.77
N PRO A 100 17.36 -8.20 -3.56
CA PRO A 100 18.52 -7.51 -2.98
C PRO A 100 18.88 -6.20 -3.71
N GLU A 101 18.73 -6.16 -5.03
CA GLU A 101 18.99 -5.00 -5.88
C GLU A 101 17.98 -3.84 -5.67
N ASN A 102 16.81 -4.14 -5.11
CA ASN A 102 15.73 -3.19 -4.86
C ASN A 102 15.62 -2.80 -3.38
N ASN A 103 16.38 -3.44 -2.50
CA ASN A 103 16.41 -3.09 -1.09
C ASN A 103 17.23 -1.80 -0.87
N ARG A 104 16.51 -0.67 -0.74
CA ARG A 104 17.09 0.66 -0.46
C ARG A 104 17.11 1.00 1.03
N CYS A 105 16.76 0.06 1.90
CA CYS A 105 16.47 0.32 3.30
C CYS A 105 17.70 0.27 4.22
N GLY A 106 18.90 0.04 3.67
CA GLY A 106 20.15 0.01 4.44
C GLY A 106 20.29 -1.19 5.40
N VAL A 107 19.22 -2.00 5.56
CA VAL A 107 19.19 -3.23 6.35
C VAL A 107 19.32 -4.43 5.42
N GLN A 108 20.32 -5.27 5.64
CA GLN A 108 20.44 -6.54 4.92
C GLN A 108 19.59 -7.61 5.62
N PRO A 109 18.68 -8.31 4.91
CA PRO A 109 17.99 -9.44 5.49
C PRO A 109 18.97 -10.53 5.90
N SER A 110 18.69 -11.22 7.00
CA SER A 110 19.38 -12.47 7.30
C SER A 110 18.85 -13.60 6.42
N GLY A 111 19.73 -14.46 5.90
CA GLY A 111 19.37 -15.59 5.05
C GLY A 111 18.83 -15.21 3.66
N ASP A 112 18.29 -16.19 2.95
CA ASP A 112 17.84 -16.02 1.56
C ASP A 112 16.55 -15.18 1.44
N PRO A 113 16.31 -14.52 0.30
CA PRO A 113 15.03 -13.87 0.04
C PRO A 113 13.84 -14.83 0.12
N MET A 114 12.68 -14.31 0.51
CA MET A 114 11.43 -15.09 0.66
C MET A 114 10.36 -14.63 -0.34
N PRO A 115 9.51 -15.53 -0.86
CA PRO A 115 9.57 -16.97 -0.71
C PRO A 115 10.76 -17.57 -1.47
N PRO A 116 11.18 -18.80 -1.12
CA PRO A 116 12.24 -19.48 -1.84
C PRO A 116 11.82 -19.83 -3.28
N GLY A 117 12.79 -19.87 -4.18
CA GLY A 117 12.60 -20.28 -5.57
C GLY A 117 12.77 -19.16 -6.61
N PRO A 118 12.48 -19.46 -7.89
CA PRO A 118 12.60 -18.49 -8.98
C PRO A 118 11.66 -17.29 -8.79
N ARG A 119 12.16 -16.08 -9.04
CA ARG A 119 11.42 -14.81 -8.88
C ARG A 119 10.96 -14.19 -10.20
N ASP A 120 11.15 -14.89 -11.30
CA ASP A 120 10.68 -14.53 -12.64
C ASP A 120 9.24 -14.99 -12.91
N ASP A 121 8.62 -15.75 -12.00
CA ASP A 121 7.19 -16.12 -12.07
C ASP A 121 6.29 -14.88 -11.94
N PRO A 122 5.53 -14.50 -12.98
CA PRO A 122 4.63 -13.35 -12.93
C PRO A 122 3.56 -13.46 -11.84
N ALA A 123 3.07 -14.67 -11.55
CA ALA A 123 2.07 -14.88 -10.52
C ALA A 123 2.65 -14.61 -9.12
N LEU A 124 3.89 -15.04 -8.88
CA LEU A 124 4.60 -14.70 -7.65
C LEU A 124 4.81 -13.19 -7.53
N GLN A 125 5.16 -12.51 -8.60
CA GLN A 125 5.39 -11.05 -8.55
C GLN A 125 4.12 -10.27 -8.22
N VAL A 126 2.96 -10.73 -8.69
CA VAL A 126 1.65 -10.16 -8.30
C VAL A 126 1.38 -10.41 -6.81
N ASP A 127 1.58 -11.63 -6.33
CA ASP A 127 1.41 -11.98 -4.91
C ASP A 127 2.32 -11.12 -4.01
N LEU A 128 3.60 -10.94 -4.39
CA LEU A 128 4.56 -10.11 -3.64
C LEU A 128 4.18 -8.63 -3.68
N ALA A 129 3.74 -8.11 -4.82
CA ALA A 129 3.29 -6.74 -4.94
C ALA A 129 2.07 -6.46 -4.05
N LEU A 130 1.17 -7.42 -3.88
CA LEU A 130 0.02 -7.31 -2.99
C LEU A 130 0.46 -7.16 -1.53
N VAL A 131 1.35 -8.02 -1.05
CA VAL A 131 1.86 -7.98 0.33
C VAL A 131 2.67 -6.70 0.56
N LEU A 132 3.54 -6.33 -0.37
CA LEU A 132 4.33 -5.10 -0.28
C LEU A 132 3.43 -3.85 -0.33
N GLY A 133 2.39 -3.84 -1.16
CA GLY A 133 1.40 -2.77 -1.21
C GLY A 133 0.69 -2.58 0.13
N TRP A 134 0.24 -3.68 0.73
CA TRP A 134 -0.35 -3.65 2.07
C TRP A 134 0.61 -3.10 3.13
N ILE A 135 1.86 -3.55 3.15
CA ILE A 135 2.88 -3.02 4.07
C ILE A 135 3.12 -1.53 3.83
N ALA A 136 3.10 -1.08 2.57
CA ALA A 136 3.21 0.33 2.21
C ALA A 136 1.96 1.17 2.59
N GLY A 137 0.91 0.56 3.16
CA GLY A 137 -0.32 1.23 3.58
C GLY A 137 -1.40 1.31 2.52
N ALA A 138 -1.32 0.50 1.45
CA ALA A 138 -2.42 0.40 0.48
C ALA A 138 -3.68 -0.16 1.16
N ASP A 139 -4.82 0.49 0.93
CA ASP A 139 -6.11 -0.01 1.33
C ASP A 139 -6.55 -1.14 0.37
N LEU A 140 -6.61 -2.36 0.88
CA LEU A 140 -7.01 -3.55 0.13
C LEU A 140 -8.47 -3.94 0.35
N GLY A 141 -9.22 -3.15 1.13
CA GLY A 141 -10.61 -3.41 1.48
C GLY A 141 -10.80 -4.60 2.44
N ALA A 142 -11.78 -4.47 3.33
CA ALA A 142 -12.25 -5.57 4.18
C ALA A 142 -13.25 -6.44 3.41
N GLY A 143 -12.80 -7.23 2.44
CA GLY A 143 -13.68 -8.22 1.80
C GLY A 143 -13.26 -8.60 0.39
N GLY A 144 -13.06 -9.90 0.18
CA GLY A 144 -12.73 -10.46 -1.11
C GLY A 144 -13.79 -10.20 -2.19
N GLY A 145 -13.30 -10.04 -3.42
CA GLY A 145 -14.08 -10.19 -4.63
C GLY A 145 -14.96 -9.00 -5.02
N THR A 146 -14.42 -8.10 -5.83
CA THR A 146 -14.84 -7.90 -7.23
C THR A 146 -14.03 -6.75 -7.82
N THR A 147 -13.61 -6.95 -9.06
CA THR A 147 -13.05 -5.92 -9.96
C THR A 147 -13.74 -4.57 -9.75
N SER A 148 -13.01 -3.61 -9.18
CA SER A 148 -13.32 -2.20 -9.36
C SER A 148 -12.25 -1.63 -10.27
N ASP A 149 -12.60 -1.53 -11.56
CA ASP A 149 -11.97 -0.62 -12.50
C ASP A 149 -12.10 0.80 -11.93
N THR A 150 -11.18 1.21 -11.07
CA THR A 150 -11.04 2.64 -10.74
C THR A 150 -10.21 3.27 -11.84
N ALA A 151 -10.89 3.54 -12.96
CA ALA A 151 -10.49 4.59 -13.88
C ALA A 151 -10.30 5.87 -13.06
N GLY A 152 -9.12 6.48 -13.20
CA GLY A 152 -8.76 7.69 -12.49
C GLY A 152 -9.75 8.83 -12.73
N SER A 153 -9.93 9.65 -11.70
CA SER A 153 -10.35 11.03 -11.90
C SER A 153 -9.69 11.91 -10.85
N SER A 154 -8.50 12.38 -11.20
CA SER A 154 -7.93 13.61 -10.69
C SER A 154 -8.87 14.76 -11.05
N GLY A 155 -9.34 15.51 -10.04
CA GLY A 155 -10.28 16.61 -10.24
C GLY A 155 -10.48 17.43 -8.99
N GLY A 156 -9.44 18.12 -8.53
CA GLY A 156 -9.57 19.18 -7.55
C GLY A 156 -10.22 20.43 -8.16
N THR A 157 -11.16 21.02 -7.43
CA THR A 157 -11.52 22.46 -7.46
C THR A 157 -12.10 22.80 -6.08
N THR A 158 -11.30 23.39 -5.18
CA THR A 158 -11.37 24.81 -4.76
C THR A 158 -12.77 25.41 -4.64
N GLY A 159 -13.15 25.71 -3.40
CA GLY A 159 -13.65 27.04 -3.01
C GLY A 159 -15.11 27.39 -3.33
N GLY A 160 -15.92 27.52 -2.28
CA GLY A 160 -17.25 28.14 -2.37
C GLY A 160 -17.88 28.25 -0.99
N SER A 161 -17.53 29.31 -0.26
CA SER A 161 -18.28 29.76 0.91
C SER A 161 -19.64 30.26 0.47
N ASP A 162 -20.72 29.63 0.91
CA ASP A 162 -22.05 30.25 0.86
C ASP A 162 -22.73 30.12 2.22
N THR A 163 -22.73 31.26 2.92
CA THR A 163 -23.60 31.52 4.07
C THR A 163 -24.92 32.03 3.50
N GLY A 164 -26.00 31.24 3.63
CA GLY A 164 -27.32 31.60 3.14
C GLY A 164 -28.41 31.14 4.08
N THR A 165 -28.72 31.99 5.05
CA THR A 165 -29.88 31.88 5.95
C THR A 165 -31.11 32.50 5.28
N GLY A 166 -32.27 31.84 5.40
CA GLY A 166 -33.60 32.38 5.08
C GLY A 166 -34.11 31.91 3.71
N GLY A 167 -35.36 31.52 3.53
CA GLY A 167 -36.54 31.50 4.40
C GLY A 167 -37.66 30.80 3.64
N SER A 168 -38.76 30.57 4.34
CA SER A 168 -40.02 29.99 3.91
C SER A 168 -40.50 30.44 2.52
N ASP A 169 -41.17 29.55 1.78
CA ASP A 169 -42.63 29.68 1.64
C ASP A 169 -43.30 28.50 0.90
N THR A 170 -44.55 28.33 1.30
CA THR A 170 -45.55 27.32 0.98
C THR A 170 -46.05 27.43 -0.47
N GLY A 171 -46.31 26.28 -1.11
CA GLY A 171 -47.00 26.21 -2.40
C GLY A 171 -47.70 24.88 -2.63
N THR A 172 -48.99 24.84 -2.31
CA THR A 172 -49.97 23.77 -2.55
C THR A 172 -50.50 23.77 -4.00
N GLY A 173 -50.90 22.59 -4.50
CA GLY A 173 -51.89 22.45 -5.59
C GLY A 173 -51.51 21.38 -6.64
N THR A 174 -52.05 20.16 -6.65
CA THR A 174 -53.36 19.67 -7.15
C THR A 174 -53.46 19.43 -8.68
N THR A 175 -53.80 18.15 -9.03
CA THR A 175 -54.58 17.63 -10.20
C THR A 175 -53.98 17.84 -11.60
N GLY A 176 -53.81 16.85 -12.50
CA GLY A 176 -54.62 15.70 -12.99
C GLY A 176 -54.34 15.61 -14.52
N PRO A 177 -54.97 14.78 -15.37
CA PRO A 177 -55.88 13.64 -15.17
C PRO A 177 -55.20 12.25 -15.18
#